data_AF-A0A956VWT2-F1
#
_entry.id   AF-A0A956VWT2-F1
#
_cell.length_a   1.000
_cell.length_b   1.000
_cell.length_c   1.000
_cell.angle_alpha   90.00
_cell.angle_beta   90.00
_cell.angle_gamma   90.00
#
_symmetry.space_group_name_H-M   'P 1'
#
loop_
_entity.id
_entity.type
_entity.pdbx_description
1 polymer ?
#
loop_
_entity_poly.entity_id
_entity_poly.type
_entity_poly.pdbx_seq_one_letter_code
_entity_poly.pdbx_strand_id
1 'polypeptide(L)' 'MPGLSGQFKIDSWVEETYQELGGGAKLTEARVTQTFEGGISGKGSVRWLMA' A
#
# COMPACT_ATOMS: atom_id res chain seq x y z
N MET A 1 3.75 -24.02 12.03
CA MET A 1 2.89 -23.81 10.85
C MET A 1 3.79 -23.65 9.64
N PRO A 2 3.57 -24.37 8.52
CA PRO A 2 4.32 -24.10 7.29
C PRO A 2 4.01 -22.68 6.79
N GLY A 3 5.04 -21.97 6.31
CA GLY A 3 4.88 -20.64 5.72
C GLY A 3 4.44 -20.72 4.25
N LEU A 4 3.76 -19.68 3.77
CA LEU A 4 3.44 -19.50 2.36
C LEU A 4 4.38 -18.44 1.77
N SER A 5 4.81 -18.65 0.53
CA SER A 5 5.59 -17.68 -0.24
C SER A 5 4.85 -17.32 -1.53
N GLY A 6 5.13 -16.13 -2.06
CA GLY A 6 4.49 -15.62 -3.26
C GLY A 6 5.07 -14.27 -3.66
N GLN A 7 4.46 -13.69 -4.69
CA GLN A 7 4.75 -12.36 -5.18
C GLN A 7 3.49 -11.50 -5.10
N PHE A 8 3.68 -10.19 -5.05
CA PHE A 8 2.59 -9.25 -5.22
C PHE A 8 3.01 -8.17 -6.21
N LYS A 9 2.01 -7.62 -6.89
CA LYS A 9 2.14 -6.49 -7.78
C LYS A 9 1.25 -5.36 -7.26
N ILE A 10 1.77 -4.15 -7.23
CA ILE A 10 0.97 -2.95 -7.01
C ILE A 10 0.30 -2.59 -8.33
N ASP A 11 -1.03 -2.57 -8.34
CA ASP A 11 -1.83 -2.24 -9.53
C ASP A 11 -2.18 -0.75 -9.57
N SER A 12 -2.37 -0.12 -8.42
CA SER A 12 -2.67 1.31 -8.30
C SER A 12 -2.10 1.86 -7.00
N TRP A 13 -1.56 3.09 -7.07
CA TRP A 13 -1.11 3.87 -5.93
C TRP A 13 -1.65 5.28 -6.06
N VAL A 14 -2.60 5.64 -5.20
CA VAL A 14 -3.13 7.02 -5.11
C VAL A 14 -2.73 7.56 -3.75
N GLU A 15 -1.90 8.59 -3.75
CA GLU A 15 -1.42 9.22 -2.53
C GLU A 15 -1.79 10.69 -2.51
N GLU A 16 -2.41 11.11 -1.42
CA GLU A 16 -2.92 12.47 -1.23
C GLU A 16 -2.38 13.04 0.08
N THR A 17 -1.85 14.26 0.00
CA THR A 17 -1.50 15.02 1.20
C THR A 17 -2.77 15.49 1.89
N TYR A 18 -2.91 15.20 3.18
CA TYR A 18 -3.99 15.75 4.01
C TYR A 18 -3.51 16.82 4.99
N GLN A 19 -2.20 16.90 5.27
CA GLN A 19 -1.65 17.93 6.14
C GLN A 19 -0.19 18.26 5.76
N GLU A 20 0.11 19.54 5.60
CA GLU A 20 1.48 20.05 5.53
C GLU A 20 1.98 20.33 6.96
N LEU A 21 3.19 19.84 7.31
CA LEU A 21 3.78 20.03 8.64
C LEU A 21 4.81 21.17 8.70
N GLY A 22 5.09 21.80 7.55
CA GLY A 22 6.14 22.81 7.42
C GLY A 22 7.53 22.18 7.24
N GLY A 23 8.49 22.99 6.77
CA GLY A 23 9.86 22.49 6.51
C GLY A 23 9.96 21.43 5.40
N GLY A 24 8.93 21.31 4.55
CA GLY A 24 8.86 20.30 3.49
C GLY A 24 8.34 18.93 3.92
N ALA A 25 7.99 18.75 5.20
CA ALA A 25 7.36 17.54 5.71
C ALA A 25 5.83 17.59 5.53
N LYS A 26 5.23 16.44 5.26
CA LYS A 26 3.79 16.30 5.00
C LYS A 26 3.27 14.96 5.47
N LEU A 27 1.98 14.92 5.82
CA LEU A 27 1.27 13.69 6.10
C LEU A 27 0.39 13.32 4.90
N THR A 28 0.46 12.05 4.47
CA THR A 28 -0.28 11.55 3.30
C THR A 28 -1.12 10.32 3.63
N GLU A 29 -2.27 10.18 2.94
CA GLU A 29 -3.01 8.91 2.87
C GLU A 29 -2.70 8.26 1.52
N ALA A 30 -2.18 7.03 1.54
CA ALA A 30 -1.99 6.22 0.34
C ALA A 30 -3.06 5.12 0.26
N ARG A 31 -3.82 5.11 -0.83
CA ARG A 31 -4.80 4.08 -1.18
C ARG A 31 -4.21 3.21 -2.29
N VAL A 32 -3.96 1.93 -1.97
CA VAL A 32 -3.19 1.04 -2.84
C VAL A 32 -3.97 -0.23 -3.12
N THR A 33 -4.03 -0.63 -4.39
CA THR A 33 -4.60 -1.93 -4.82
C THR A 33 -3.48 -2.85 -5.29
N GLN A 34 -3.60 -4.13 -4.97
CA GLN A 34 -2.54 -5.11 -5.23
C GLN A 34 -3.12 -6.42 -5.77
N THR A 35 -2.35 -7.13 -6.56
CA THR A 35 -2.63 -8.51 -6.97
C THR A 35 -1.55 -9.43 -6.40
N PHE A 36 -1.97 -10.52 -5.77
CA PHE A 36 -1.10 -11.54 -5.17
C PHE A 36 -1.12 -12.80 -6.02
N GLU A 37 0.05 -13.43 -6.14
CA GLU A 37 0.25 -14.71 -6.84
C GLU A 37 1.21 -15.61 -6.05
N GLY A 38 0.99 -16.92 -6.07
CA GLY A 38 1.82 -17.91 -5.35
C GLY A 38 1.00 -18.71 -4.35
N GLY A 39 1.51 -18.88 -3.13
CA GLY A 39 0.83 -19.62 -2.06
C GLY A 39 -0.54 -19.07 -1.66
N ILE A 40 -0.82 -17.80 -2.01
CA ILE A 40 -2.15 -17.21 -2.04
C ILE A 40 -2.30 -16.41 -3.33
N SER A 41 -3.50 -16.42 -3.91
CA SER A 41 -3.83 -15.66 -5.11
C SER A 41 -5.12 -14.87 -4.93
N GLY A 42 -5.12 -13.63 -5.41
CA GLY A 42 -6.27 -12.73 -5.26
C GLY A 42 -5.90 -11.26 -5.35
N LYS A 43 -6.90 -10.40 -5.14
CA LYS A 43 -6.73 -8.94 -5.11
C LYS A 43 -6.83 -8.44 -3.67
N GLY A 44 -6.00 -7.47 -3.33
CA GLY A 44 -6.02 -6.77 -2.05
C GLY A 44 -6.17 -5.27 -2.22
N SER A 45 -6.63 -4.61 -1.17
CA SER A 45 -6.68 -3.15 -1.07
C SER A 45 -6.26 -2.74 0.32
N VAL A 46 -5.44 -1.70 0.41
CA VAL A 46 -4.88 -1.21 1.67
C VAL A 46 -4.91 0.31 1.70
N ARG A 47 -5.03 0.86 2.91
CA ARG A 47 -4.84 2.28 3.18
C ARG A 47 -3.71 2.46 4.18
N TRP A 48 -2.81 3.38 3.90
CA TRP A 48 -1.71 3.76 4.78
C TRP A 48 -1.78 5.23 5.13
N LEU A 49 -1.47 5.56 6.37
CA LEU A 49 -1.15 6.91 6.80
C LEU A 49 0.37 7.02 6.91
N MET A 50 0.95 8.00 6.22
CA MET A 50 2.40 8.17 6.06
C MET A 50 2.82 9.57 6.52
N ALA A 51 4.08 9.69 6.94
CA ALA A 51 4.72 10.91 7.44
C ALA A 51 6.12 11.08 6.84
#